data_AF-A0A269PA00-F1
#
_entry.id   AF-A0A269PA00-F1
#
_cell.length_a   1.000
_cell.length_b   1.000
_cell.length_c   1.000
_cell.angle_alpha   90.00
_cell.angle_beta   90.00
_cell.angle_gamma   90.00
#
_symmetry.space_group_name_H-M   'P 1'
#
loop_
_entity.id
_entity.type
_entity.pdbx_description
1 polymer ?
#
loop_
_entity_poly.entity_id
_entity_poly.type
_entity_poly.pdbx_seq_one_letter_code
_entity_poly.pdbx_strand_id
1 'polypeptide(L)'
;ALNGFSGGENTPTDITGKAITGGVVGKVVYAGDFVNENDPEGDPAQCLQPFPVGTFEEGTIALCDRGAIARVNKGRHVLAGGADGLILANLQGGATSVVADA
;
A
#
# COMPACT_ATOMS: atom_id res chain seq x y z
N ALA A 1 0.92 -14.14 -7.18
CA ALA A 1 0.41 -13.63 -8.48
C ALA A 1 -1.02 -13.17 -8.25
N LEU A 2 -1.43 -12.04 -8.85
CA LEU A 2 -2.84 -11.66 -8.91
C LEU A 2 -3.45 -12.36 -10.12
N ASN A 3 -4.46 -13.18 -9.89
CA ASN A 3 -5.15 -13.99 -10.90
C ASN A 3 -6.66 -14.00 -10.63
N GLY A 4 -7.44 -14.58 -11.55
CA GLY A 4 -8.89 -14.70 -11.38
C GLY A 4 -9.67 -13.40 -11.59
N PHE A 5 -9.14 -12.48 -12.40
CA PHE A 5 -9.84 -11.25 -12.78
C PHE A 5 -11.19 -11.57 -13.44
N SER A 6 -12.23 -10.82 -13.09
CA SER A 6 -13.56 -10.91 -13.71
C SER A 6 -14.10 -9.51 -14.02
N GLY A 7 -14.92 -9.40 -15.07
CA GLY A 7 -15.40 -8.13 -15.61
C GLY A 7 -14.49 -7.52 -16.69
N GLY A 8 -14.97 -6.46 -17.36
CA GLY A 8 -14.29 -5.78 -18.46
C GLY A 8 -14.49 -6.44 -19.83
N GLU A 9 -14.07 -5.77 -20.90
CA GLU A 9 -14.11 -6.33 -22.27
C GLU A 9 -13.03 -7.39 -22.51
N ASN A 10 -11.94 -7.36 -21.76
CA ASN A 10 -10.85 -8.34 -21.84
C ASN A 10 -10.37 -8.69 -20.43
N THR A 11 -10.18 -9.98 -20.17
CA THR A 11 -9.57 -10.47 -18.94
C THR A 11 -8.08 -10.09 -18.93
N PRO A 12 -7.60 -9.33 -17.94
CA PRO A 12 -6.17 -9.05 -17.79
C PRO A 12 -5.37 -10.35 -17.64
N THR A 13 -4.16 -10.39 -18.22
CA THR A 13 -3.21 -11.48 -17.97
C THR A 13 -2.74 -11.46 -16.52
N ASP A 14 -2.31 -12.62 -16.02
CA ASP A 14 -1.72 -12.75 -14.68
C ASP A 14 -0.64 -11.70 -14.42
N ILE A 15 -0.78 -11.00 -13.31
CA ILE A 15 0.21 -10.01 -12.89
C ILE A 15 1.19 -10.68 -11.92
N THR A 16 2.43 -10.84 -12.36
CA THR A 16 3.53 -11.35 -11.54
C THR A 16 4.32 -10.19 -10.94
N GLY A 17 4.05 -9.89 -9.68
CA GLY A 17 4.84 -8.94 -8.89
C GLY A 17 6.23 -9.50 -8.54
N LYS A 18 7.16 -8.61 -8.20
CA LYS A 18 8.44 -8.96 -7.58
C LYS A 18 8.39 -8.66 -6.09
N ALA A 19 8.88 -9.57 -5.27
CA ALA A 19 9.00 -9.41 -3.83
C ALA A 19 10.43 -9.75 -3.40
N ILE A 20 10.95 -9.02 -2.41
CA ILE A 20 12.25 -9.29 -1.78
C ILE A 20 12.11 -10.40 -0.72
N THR A 21 10.92 -10.53 -0.13
CA THR A 21 10.58 -11.49 0.93
C THR A 21 9.45 -12.42 0.50
N GLY A 22 8.99 -13.30 1.40
CA GLY A 22 7.77 -14.08 1.20
C GLY A 22 6.54 -13.19 0.95
N GLY A 23 5.56 -13.74 0.25
CA GLY A 23 4.30 -13.04 -0.03
C GLY A 23 3.38 -13.00 1.19
N VAL A 24 2.54 -11.96 1.25
CA VAL A 24 1.44 -11.83 2.21
C VAL A 24 0.10 -11.93 1.46
N VAL A 25 -0.90 -12.53 2.09
CA VAL A 25 -2.28 -12.58 1.61
C VAL A 25 -3.16 -11.93 2.64
N GLY A 26 -3.98 -10.98 2.23
CA GLY A 26 -4.73 -10.14 3.14
C GLY A 26 -5.76 -9.28 2.42
N LYS A 27 -6.67 -8.69 3.20
CA LYS A 27 -7.60 -7.69 2.70
C LYS A 27 -6.80 -6.44 2.32
N VAL A 28 -7.06 -5.88 1.14
CA VAL A 28 -6.46 -4.60 0.75
C VAL A 28 -7.37 -3.47 1.21
N VAL A 29 -6.82 -2.48 1.93
CA VAL A 29 -7.53 -1.27 2.33
C VAL A 29 -6.77 -0.04 1.85
N TYR A 30 -7.50 1.01 1.48
CA TYR A 30 -6.88 2.26 1.08
C TYR A 30 -6.56 3.13 2.30
N ALA A 31 -5.31 3.56 2.44
CA ALA A 31 -4.88 4.32 3.60
C ALA A 31 -5.58 5.68 3.75
N GLY A 32 -6.05 6.26 2.64
CA GLY A 32 -6.81 7.53 2.65
C GLY A 32 -8.19 7.43 3.32
N ASP A 33 -8.71 6.21 3.54
CA ASP A 33 -9.98 5.99 4.23
C ASP A 33 -9.82 5.99 5.77
N PHE A 34 -8.60 6.16 6.29
CA PHE A 34 -8.28 6.13 7.71
C PHE A 34 -7.80 7.49 8.21
N VAL A 35 -8.13 7.82 9.46
CA VAL A 35 -7.57 9.00 10.14
C VAL A 35 -6.19 8.63 10.69
N ASN A 36 -5.19 9.47 10.43
CA ASN A 36 -3.88 9.36 11.08
C ASN A 36 -3.75 10.43 12.16
N GLU A 37 -4.00 10.08 13.43
CA GLU A 37 -3.92 11.04 14.55
C GLU A 37 -2.50 11.60 14.77
N ASN A 38 -1.46 10.92 14.27
CA ASN A 38 -0.08 11.41 14.32
C ASN A 38 0.23 12.43 13.21
N ASP A 39 -0.70 12.65 12.27
CA ASP A 39 -0.57 13.59 11.16
C ASP A 39 -1.94 14.22 10.82
N PRO A 40 -2.52 15.01 11.74
CA PRO A 40 -3.90 15.49 11.62
C PRO A 40 -4.13 16.45 10.44
N GLU A 41 -3.06 17.07 9.92
CA GLU A 41 -3.11 17.97 8.76
C GLU A 41 -2.61 17.31 7.47
N GLY A 42 -2.05 16.11 7.59
CA GLY A 42 -1.49 15.38 6.46
C GLY A 42 -2.52 14.57 5.70
N ASP A 43 -2.09 14.06 4.54
CA ASP A 43 -2.87 13.16 3.70
C ASP A 43 -2.56 11.69 4.09
N PRO A 44 -3.49 10.98 4.74
CA PRO A 44 -3.28 9.60 5.17
C PRO A 44 -3.00 8.66 3.99
N ALA A 45 -3.51 8.97 2.79
CA ALA A 45 -3.27 8.16 1.60
C ALA A 45 -1.78 8.04 1.30
N GLN A 46 -0.98 9.04 1.65
CA GLN A 46 0.46 9.00 1.41
C GLN A 46 1.27 8.31 2.51
N CYS A 47 0.69 7.94 3.65
CA CYS A 47 1.42 7.21 4.71
C CYS A 47 2.72 7.94 5.14
N LEU A 48 2.65 9.27 5.23
CA LEU A 48 3.82 10.15 5.47
C LEU A 48 4.35 10.09 6.90
N GLN A 49 3.48 9.77 7.86
CA GLN A 49 3.80 9.57 9.27
C GLN A 49 3.32 8.20 9.74
N PRO A 50 3.89 7.64 10.83
CA PRO A 50 3.42 6.41 11.43
C PRO A 50 1.93 6.47 11.77
N PHE A 51 1.16 5.45 11.41
CA PHE A 51 -0.21 5.32 11.89
C PHE A 51 -0.24 4.89 13.37
N PRO A 52 -1.23 5.32 14.17
CA PRO A 52 -1.42 4.82 15.52
C PRO A 52 -1.62 3.30 15.53
N VAL A 53 -1.13 2.63 16.58
CA VAL A 53 -1.28 1.17 16.72
C VAL A 53 -2.75 0.77 16.66
N GLY A 54 -3.05 -0.28 15.90
CA GLY A 54 -4.43 -0.77 15.73
C GLY A 54 -5.28 0.03 14.74
N THR A 55 -4.69 0.93 13.95
CA THR A 55 -5.39 1.59 12.84
C THR A 55 -5.83 0.58 11.79
N PHE A 56 -4.97 -0.38 11.46
CA PHE A 56 -5.25 -1.44 10.52
C PHE A 56 -5.54 -2.74 11.26
N GLU A 57 -6.58 -3.46 10.82
CA GLU A 57 -6.86 -4.81 11.33
C GLU A 57 -5.70 -5.76 10.99
N GLU A 58 -5.44 -6.74 11.85
CA GLU A 58 -4.45 -7.79 11.58
C GLU A 58 -4.74 -8.51 10.24
N GLY A 59 -3.70 -8.86 9.48
CA GLY A 59 -3.87 -9.46 8.15
C GLY A 59 -4.16 -8.47 7.02
N THR A 60 -4.20 -7.16 7.31
CA THR A 60 -4.52 -6.15 6.29
C THR A 60 -3.26 -5.72 5.52
N ILE A 61 -3.42 -5.49 4.21
CA ILE A 61 -2.43 -4.88 3.34
C ILE A 61 -2.86 -3.44 3.06
N ALA A 62 -2.07 -2.46 3.51
CA ALA A 62 -2.34 -1.06 3.27
C ALA A 62 -1.94 -0.64 1.85
N LEU A 63 -2.84 0.04 1.14
CA LEU A 63 -2.58 0.69 -0.14
C LEU A 63 -2.29 2.16 0.11
N CYS A 64 -1.06 2.60 -0.16
CA CYS A 64 -0.65 3.99 -0.06
C CYS A 64 -0.35 4.57 -1.45
N ASP A 65 -0.57 5.86 -1.60
CA ASP A 65 -0.15 6.62 -2.75
C ASP A 65 1.36 6.90 -2.71
N ARG A 66 1.98 6.76 -3.88
CA ARG A 66 3.36 7.17 -4.08
C ARG A 66 3.47 8.67 -3.93
N GLY A 67 4.47 9.11 -3.16
CA GLY A 67 4.63 10.53 -2.87
C GLY A 67 5.92 10.84 -2.13
N ALA A 68 5.81 11.73 -1.15
CA ALA A 68 6.91 12.61 -0.72
C ALA A 68 8.11 11.94 -0.03
N ILE A 69 7.93 10.79 0.63
CA ILE A 69 8.98 10.13 1.43
C ILE A 69 9.43 8.79 0.83
N ALA A 70 10.57 8.29 1.32
CA ALA A 70 11.10 6.98 0.94
C ALA A 70 10.09 5.84 1.16
N ARG A 71 10.05 4.88 0.23
CA ARG A 71 9.08 3.77 0.21
C ARG A 71 9.25 2.87 1.43
N VAL A 72 10.48 2.70 1.88
CA VAL A 72 10.82 1.95 3.11
C VAL A 72 10.19 2.59 4.35
N ASN A 73 10.19 3.93 4.46
CA ASN A 73 9.57 4.62 5.59
C ASN A 73 8.05 4.47 5.56
N LYS A 74 7.41 4.56 4.39
CA LYS A 74 5.98 4.27 4.24
C LYS A 74 5.64 2.86 4.75
N GLY A 75 6.48 1.87 4.41
CA GLY A 75 6.34 0.49 4.92
C GLY A 75 6.40 0.41 6.44
N ARG A 76 7.34 1.11 7.08
CA ARG A 76 7.44 1.19 8.54
C ARG A 76 6.23 1.89 9.18
N HIS A 77 5.67 2.90 8.51
CA HIS A 77 4.54 3.66 9.01
C HIS A 77 3.23 2.87 9.03
N VAL A 78 2.97 2.10 7.97
CA VAL A 78 1.79 1.21 7.95
C VAL A 78 1.96 0.01 8.87
N LEU A 79 3.19 -0.50 9.01
CA LEU A 79 3.52 -1.54 9.98
C LEU A 79 3.26 -1.07 11.42
N ALA A 80 3.60 0.18 11.77
CA ALA A 80 3.29 0.75 13.08
C ALA A 80 1.77 0.80 13.35
N GLY A 81 0.97 0.98 12.30
CA GLY A 81 -0.49 0.95 12.36
C GLY A 81 -1.09 -0.45 12.46
N GLY A 82 -0.30 -1.52 12.29
CA GLY A 82 -0.74 -2.91 12.35
C GLY A 82 -0.95 -3.61 10.99
N ALA A 83 -0.56 -2.99 9.87
CA ALA A 83 -0.66 -3.64 8.56
C ALA A 83 0.46 -4.68 8.33
N ASP A 84 0.11 -5.78 7.69
CA ASP A 84 1.03 -6.89 7.35
C ASP A 84 1.68 -6.73 5.96
N GLY A 85 1.25 -5.72 5.20
CA GLY A 85 1.81 -5.43 3.89
C GLY A 85 1.56 -4.00 3.42
N LEU A 86 2.33 -3.59 2.41
CA LEU A 86 2.20 -2.31 1.73
C LEU A 86 2.11 -2.54 0.22
N ILE A 87 1.10 -1.94 -0.40
CA ILE A 87 1.04 -1.71 -1.85
C ILE A 87 1.25 -0.21 -2.09
N LEU A 88 2.12 0.13 -3.04
CA LEU A 88 2.37 1.51 -3.42
C LEU A 88 1.74 1.82 -4.80
N ALA A 89 0.69 2.63 -4.81
CA ALA A 89 0.03 3.07 -6.03
C ALA A 89 0.80 4.21 -6.70
N ASN A 90 1.12 4.05 -7.97
CA ASN A 90 1.57 5.17 -8.80
C ASN A 90 0.33 6.00 -9.21
N LEU A 91 0.39 7.32 -9.02
CA LEU A 91 -0.69 8.23 -9.41
C LEU A 91 -0.64 8.58 -10.90
N GLN A 92 -1.78 8.96 -11.47
CA GLN A 92 -1.86 9.43 -12.85
C GLN A 92 -0.95 10.66 -13.05
N GLY A 93 -0.14 10.65 -14.13
CA GLY A 93 0.86 11.68 -14.37
C GLY A 93 2.11 11.59 -13.48
N GLY A 94 2.18 10.59 -12.60
CA GLY A 94 3.32 10.32 -11.72
C GLY A 94 4.33 9.34 -12.31
N ALA A 95 5.12 8.72 -11.42
CA ALA A 95 6.11 7.72 -11.81
C ALA A 95 5.45 6.46 -12.39
N THR A 96 6.09 5.81 -13.37
CA THR A 96 5.60 4.55 -13.97
C THR A 96 6.37 3.31 -13.51
N SER A 97 7.47 3.50 -12.76
CA SER A 97 8.29 2.40 -12.26
C SER A 97 7.58 1.60 -11.18
N VAL A 98 7.63 0.26 -11.31
CA VAL A 98 7.10 -0.74 -10.38
C VAL A 98 8.20 -1.51 -9.64
N VAL A 99 9.45 -1.02 -9.74
CA VAL A 99 10.59 -1.63 -9.04
C VAL A 99 10.53 -1.29 -7.57
N ALA A 100 10.62 -2.31 -6.71
CA ALA A 100 10.72 -2.14 -5.27
C ALA A 100 12.06 -1.51 -4.88
N ASP A 101 12.08 -0.68 -3.83
CA ASP A 101 13.35 -0.25 -3.22
C ASP A 101 14.03 -1.46 -2.56
N ALA A 102 15.35 -1.53 -2.70
CA ALA A 102 16.21 -2.56 -2.10
C ALA A 102 16.67 -2.16 -0.70
#